data_AF-A0A1Y2UUD3-F1
#
_entry.id   AF-A0A1Y2UUD3-F1
#
_cell.length_a   1.000
_cell.length_b   1.000
_cell.length_c   1.000
_cell.angle_alpha   90.00
_cell.angle_beta   90.00
_cell.angle_gamma   90.00
#
_symmetry.space_group_name_H-M   'P 1'
#
loop_
_entity.id
_entity.type
_entity.pdbx_description
1 polymer ?
#
loop_
_entity_poly.entity_id
_entity_poly.type
_entity_poly.pdbx_seq_one_letter_code
_entity_poly.pdbx_strand_id
1 'polypeptide(L)'
;MFELAVQELAAILNRHSWVSELAGILPLSALIDFIDLPPKLHIIQLAGSALLWNSPITPAGSRLLLSDDRLMYSSCYLDRYGNSISLLGLDGRFGSRYYISNPETIRLWVRAHKPRIIDHVHENVDGHDRRVQNLEIVHVYRRKTHKRHRSSSYWLRRIFLQSPWMNFANYFGWTILFAMIVMSIILQTYLSLAFLILMPVTGSVVFALYGTNPRRLLVDVPGNFNRLILVAEHENTMDWIVFYGENTIINSLLNRPLKPQGPTRQTSQAVVLRMVLRVLILGQWALAIGAAAVKDWNAYFITFWIAFCIFMHAYVVPPQRGAKEWMKSCAGIQMERYRTRLSSRRTLLNTIIALNPDTFSLSPGTKQEDRTKFHDDAMKWIDPILIPGPNRARWLEATLKAMNDAARQSPSDNEEKEKKCGGDFVSKEWNEEYKRDYWAPFILEGICMAARIKEEANLPGRMVEKAPQNVI
;
A
#
# COMPACT_ATOMS: atom_id res chain seq x y z
N MET A 1 44.55 -0.40 -29.80
CA MET A 1 43.52 -1.41 -29.46
C MET A 1 42.13 -0.79 -29.45
N PHE A 2 41.87 0.27 -28.67
CA PHE A 2 40.55 0.91 -28.62
C PHE A 2 40.10 1.62 -29.91
N GLU A 3 41.02 2.29 -30.63
CA GLU A 3 40.69 2.90 -31.93
C GLU A 3 40.20 1.87 -32.96
N LEU A 4 40.78 0.67 -32.95
CA LEU A 4 40.40 -0.42 -33.84
C LEU A 4 38.99 -0.94 -33.50
N ALA A 5 38.65 -1.04 -32.21
CA ALA A 5 37.31 -1.40 -31.77
C ALA A 5 36.25 -0.32 -32.14
N VAL A 6 36.60 0.97 -32.05
CA VAL A 6 35.73 2.07 -32.47
C VAL A 6 35.48 2.01 -33.99
N GLN A 7 36.52 1.76 -34.78
CA GLN A 7 36.42 1.60 -36.22
C GLN A 7 35.56 0.39 -36.62
N GLU A 8 35.71 -0.74 -35.94
CA GLU A 8 34.87 -1.93 -36.18
C GLU A 8 33.40 -1.68 -35.83
N LEU A 9 33.12 -1.03 -34.70
CA LEU A 9 31.75 -0.65 -34.31
C LEU A 9 31.11 0.31 -35.32
N ALA A 10 31.86 1.28 -35.83
CA ALA A 10 31.41 2.16 -36.90
C ALA A 10 31.17 1.38 -38.21
N ALA A 11 32.04 0.42 -38.52
CA ALA A 11 31.89 -0.43 -39.71
C ALA A 11 30.62 -1.29 -39.65
N ILE A 12 30.18 -1.75 -38.47
CA ILE A 12 28.92 -2.50 -38.30
C ILE A 12 27.71 -1.65 -38.70
N LEU A 13 27.66 -0.38 -38.26
CA LEU A 13 26.60 0.57 -38.63
C LEU A 13 26.55 0.80 -40.15
N ASN A 14 27.72 0.94 -40.78
CA ASN A 14 27.81 1.13 -42.23
C ASN A 14 27.46 -0.14 -43.02
N ARG A 15 27.78 -1.32 -42.48
CA ARG A 15 27.49 -2.61 -43.11
C ARG A 15 26.02 -2.97 -43.05
N HIS A 16 25.32 -2.53 -42.00
CA HIS A 16 23.93 -2.88 -41.74
C HIS A 16 23.07 -1.64 -41.52
N SER A 17 22.52 -1.09 -42.62
CA SER A 17 21.70 0.13 -42.60
C SER A 17 20.51 0.06 -41.63
N TRP A 18 19.91 -1.11 -41.44
CA TRP A 18 18.81 -1.31 -40.49
C TRP A 18 19.22 -1.02 -39.03
N VAL A 19 20.49 -1.23 -38.66
CA VAL A 19 21.03 -0.93 -37.32
C VAL A 19 21.05 0.58 -37.10
N SER A 20 21.38 1.36 -38.13
CA SER A 20 21.34 2.82 -38.07
C SER A 20 19.89 3.33 -38.00
N GLU A 21 18.97 2.76 -38.79
CA GLU A 21 17.55 3.12 -38.70
C GLU A 21 16.94 2.78 -37.33
N LEU A 22 17.28 1.62 -36.77
CA LEU A 22 16.84 1.23 -35.44
C LEU A 22 17.36 2.19 -34.36
N ALA A 23 18.62 2.61 -34.45
CA ALA A 23 19.21 3.62 -33.57
C ALA A 23 18.42 4.94 -33.59
N GLY A 24 17.86 5.31 -34.74
CA GLY A 24 17.04 6.51 -34.88
C GLY A 24 15.70 6.47 -34.16
N ILE A 25 15.19 5.28 -33.81
CA ILE A 25 13.86 5.11 -33.22
C ILE A 25 13.93 4.79 -31.73
N LEU A 26 14.89 3.95 -31.34
CA LEU A 26 14.94 3.34 -30.01
C LEU A 26 14.89 4.32 -28.82
N PRO A 27 15.69 5.42 -28.77
CA PRO A 27 15.67 6.32 -27.62
C PRO A 27 14.33 7.01 -27.42
N LEU A 28 13.65 7.33 -28.53
CA LEU A 28 12.35 8.00 -28.52
C LEU A 28 11.26 7.05 -28.05
N SER A 29 11.25 5.81 -28.55
CA SER A 29 10.31 4.77 -28.09
C SER A 29 10.46 4.46 -26.61
N ALA A 30 11.71 4.38 -26.11
CA ALA A 30 11.97 4.12 -24.70
C ALA A 30 11.49 5.24 -23.76
N LEU A 31 11.48 6.49 -24.23
CA LEU A 31 11.08 7.67 -23.45
C LEU A 31 9.56 7.93 -23.41
N ILE A 32 8.77 7.33 -24.30
CA ILE A 32 7.35 7.66 -24.43
C ILE A 32 6.47 6.85 -23.46
N ASP A 33 6.71 5.55 -23.26
CA ASP A 33 5.68 4.68 -22.64
C ASP A 33 6.09 3.84 -21.40
N PHE A 34 7.37 3.75 -21.04
CA PHE A 34 7.78 2.65 -20.13
C PHE A 34 8.13 3.04 -18.69
N ILE A 35 8.17 4.34 -18.34
CA ILE A 35 8.53 4.77 -16.97
C ILE A 35 7.30 5.32 -16.24
N ASP A 36 6.77 4.50 -15.33
CA ASP A 36 5.74 4.89 -14.37
C ASP A 36 6.32 5.84 -13.30
N LEU A 37 6.38 7.13 -13.65
CA LEU A 37 6.82 8.16 -12.72
C LEU A 37 5.88 8.37 -11.50
N PRO A 38 4.54 8.30 -11.60
CA PRO A 38 3.67 8.59 -10.46
C PRO A 38 3.90 7.68 -9.24
N PRO A 39 3.97 6.33 -9.37
CA PRO A 39 4.30 5.45 -8.23
C PRO A 39 5.70 5.69 -7.67
N LYS A 40 6.67 6.00 -8.54
CA LYS A 40 8.05 6.32 -8.13
C LYS A 40 8.09 7.60 -7.28
N LEU A 41 7.46 8.67 -7.76
CA LEU A 41 7.35 9.93 -7.04
C LEU A 41 6.63 9.73 -5.69
N HIS A 42 5.57 8.93 -5.67
CA HIS A 42 4.83 8.60 -4.47
C HIS A 42 5.71 7.95 -3.41
N ILE A 43 6.53 6.95 -3.77
CA ILE A 43 7.46 6.32 -2.85
C ILE A 43 8.58 7.26 -2.41
N ILE A 44 9.08 8.13 -3.31
CA ILE A 44 10.07 9.16 -2.94
C ILE A 44 9.50 10.09 -1.87
N GLN A 45 8.25 10.54 -2.04
CA GLN A 45 7.57 11.41 -1.06
C GLN A 45 7.28 10.66 0.25
N LEU A 46 6.87 9.39 0.17
CA LEU A 46 6.50 8.56 1.30
C LEU A 46 7.74 8.18 2.13
N ALA A 47 8.69 7.45 1.53
CA ALA A 47 9.88 6.89 2.18
C ALA A 47 11.04 7.88 2.33
N GLY A 48 11.06 8.96 1.54
CA GLY A 48 12.20 9.88 1.52
C GLY A 48 13.48 9.20 1.05
N SER A 49 13.36 8.22 0.15
CA SER A 49 14.46 7.43 -0.39
C SER A 49 14.36 7.35 -1.91
N ALA A 50 15.46 7.58 -2.62
CA ALA A 50 15.50 7.57 -4.08
C ALA A 50 16.78 6.90 -4.59
N LEU A 51 16.65 6.13 -5.67
CA LEU A 51 17.79 5.63 -6.44
C LEU A 51 18.25 6.75 -7.38
N LEU A 52 19.29 7.49 -7.00
CA LEU A 52 19.71 8.71 -7.72
C LEU A 52 20.11 8.43 -9.18
N TRP A 53 20.75 7.29 -9.43
CA TRP A 53 21.16 6.86 -10.77
C TRP A 53 19.97 6.56 -11.70
N ASN A 54 18.79 6.23 -11.15
CA ASN A 54 17.60 5.92 -11.93
C ASN A 54 16.73 7.18 -12.03
N SER A 55 17.05 8.11 -12.94
CA SER A 55 16.23 9.32 -13.14
C SER A 55 15.97 9.73 -14.60
N PRO A 56 15.65 8.80 -15.52
CA PRO A 56 15.08 9.18 -16.81
C PRO A 56 13.66 9.75 -16.60
N ILE A 57 13.34 10.87 -17.27
CA ILE A 57 12.05 11.56 -17.11
C ILE A 57 11.30 11.62 -18.45
N THR A 58 10.11 11.02 -18.49
CA THR A 58 9.18 11.02 -19.64
C THR A 58 8.43 12.37 -19.75
N PRO A 59 7.74 12.68 -20.87
CA PRO A 59 7.00 13.93 -21.01
C PRO A 59 5.83 14.00 -20.04
N ALA A 60 5.15 12.87 -19.82
CA ALA A 60 4.12 12.77 -18.81
C ALA A 60 4.71 13.01 -17.41
N GLY A 61 5.90 12.45 -17.16
CA GLY A 61 6.63 12.65 -15.91
C GLY A 61 7.09 14.09 -15.68
N SER A 62 7.50 14.81 -16.72
CA SER A 62 7.92 16.21 -16.61
C SER A 62 6.75 17.12 -16.25
N ARG A 63 5.58 16.92 -16.86
CA ARG A 63 4.34 17.65 -16.50
C ARG A 63 4.00 17.46 -15.03
N LEU A 64 4.14 16.23 -14.54
CA LEU A 64 3.91 15.90 -13.14
C LEU A 64 4.90 16.62 -12.21
N LEU A 65 6.21 16.47 -12.44
CA LEU A 65 7.26 17.05 -11.59
C LEU A 65 7.31 18.59 -11.65
N LEU A 66 6.86 19.18 -12.74
CA LEU A 66 6.90 20.64 -12.93
C LEU A 66 5.57 21.31 -12.60
N SER A 67 4.57 20.55 -12.18
CA SER A 67 3.27 21.10 -11.78
C SER A 67 3.40 22.07 -10.61
N ASP A 68 2.72 23.21 -10.71
CA ASP A 68 2.75 24.28 -9.71
C ASP A 68 1.84 24.03 -8.50
N ASP A 69 1.37 22.79 -8.34
CA ASP A 69 0.55 22.37 -7.22
C ASP A 69 1.30 22.59 -5.90
N ARG A 70 1.01 23.70 -5.22
CA ARG A 70 1.49 23.98 -3.85
C ARG A 70 1.10 22.86 -2.89
N LEU A 71 0.04 22.15 -3.21
CA LEU A 71 -0.41 20.97 -2.49
C LEU A 71 0.60 19.81 -2.60
N MET A 72 1.48 19.72 -3.61
CA MET A 72 2.55 18.69 -3.75
C MET A 72 3.39 18.49 -2.49
N TYR A 73 3.48 19.52 -1.65
CA TYR A 73 4.25 19.47 -0.42
C TYR A 73 3.43 18.98 0.79
N SER A 74 2.10 19.13 0.79
CA SER A 74 1.25 18.80 1.96
C SER A 74 0.87 17.32 2.03
N SER A 75 0.49 16.69 0.92
CA SER A 75 0.11 15.26 0.84
C SER A 75 0.88 14.52 -0.25
N CYS A 76 0.95 13.19 -0.18
CA CYS A 76 1.52 12.39 -1.27
C CYS A 76 0.68 12.55 -2.55
N TYR A 77 1.33 12.57 -3.71
CA TYR A 77 0.68 12.87 -4.99
C TYR A 77 -0.46 11.88 -5.33
N LEU A 78 -0.19 10.58 -5.26
CA LEU A 78 -1.18 9.56 -5.62
C LEU A 78 -2.28 9.38 -4.55
N ASP A 79 -2.07 9.86 -3.34
CA ASP A 79 -3.09 9.81 -2.29
C ASP A 79 -4.14 10.93 -2.42
N ARG A 80 -3.96 11.85 -3.37
CA ARG A 80 -4.94 12.92 -3.59
C ARG A 80 -6.15 12.42 -4.34
N TYR A 81 -7.27 13.03 -3.97
CA TYR A 81 -8.51 12.93 -4.72
C TYR A 81 -8.28 13.27 -6.20
N GLY A 82 -8.74 12.39 -7.09
CA GLY A 82 -8.62 12.53 -8.54
C GLY A 82 -7.35 11.93 -9.16
N ASN A 83 -6.28 11.74 -8.39
CA ASN A 83 -5.04 11.13 -8.90
C ASN A 83 -5.04 9.60 -8.79
N SER A 84 -5.92 9.05 -7.97
CA SER A 84 -6.16 7.62 -7.83
C SER A 84 -7.62 7.32 -7.52
N ILE A 85 -8.02 6.07 -7.71
CA ILE A 85 -9.36 5.62 -7.36
C ILE A 85 -9.49 5.72 -5.84
N SER A 86 -10.43 6.54 -5.36
CA SER A 86 -10.68 6.70 -3.94
C SER A 86 -11.18 5.39 -3.31
N LEU A 87 -10.87 5.20 -2.03
CA LEU A 87 -11.39 4.10 -1.25
C LEU A 87 -12.37 4.64 -0.22
N LEU A 88 -13.49 3.93 -0.04
CA LEU A 88 -14.49 4.21 0.96
C LEU A 88 -14.08 3.57 2.29
N GLY A 89 -14.04 4.37 3.35
CA GLY A 89 -13.91 3.92 4.73
C GLY A 89 -15.27 3.93 5.43
N LEU A 90 -15.64 2.81 6.04
CA LEU A 90 -16.78 2.70 6.94
C LEU A 90 -16.27 2.34 8.34
N ASP A 91 -16.50 3.22 9.28
CA ASP A 91 -16.00 3.04 10.64
C ASP A 91 -16.91 2.14 11.49
N GLY A 92 -16.36 1.04 12.00
CA GLY A 92 -17.08 0.07 12.81
C GLY A 92 -17.58 0.60 14.16
N ARG A 93 -17.07 1.74 14.65
CA ARG A 93 -17.48 2.31 15.94
C ARG A 93 -18.54 3.41 15.82
N PHE A 94 -18.27 4.44 15.02
CA PHE A 94 -19.15 5.60 14.90
C PHE A 94 -20.11 5.50 13.70
N GLY A 95 -19.92 4.51 12.83
CA GLY A 95 -20.66 4.37 11.57
C GLY A 95 -20.36 5.46 10.54
N SER A 96 -19.35 6.27 10.77
CA SER A 96 -18.98 7.35 9.86
C SER A 96 -18.53 6.81 8.50
N ARG A 97 -19.05 7.40 7.43
CA ARG A 97 -18.69 7.14 6.04
C ARG A 97 -17.78 8.26 5.54
N TYR A 98 -16.59 7.92 5.08
CA TYR A 98 -15.64 8.92 4.56
C TYR A 98 -14.73 8.33 3.48
N TYR A 99 -14.14 9.19 2.66
CA TYR A 99 -13.08 8.78 1.76
C TYR A 99 -11.76 8.69 2.51
N ILE A 100 -11.03 7.61 2.26
CA ILE A 100 -9.74 7.37 2.87
C ILE A 100 -8.72 8.40 2.39
N SER A 101 -7.93 8.93 3.32
CA SER A 101 -6.95 10.00 3.04
C SER A 101 -5.73 9.51 2.26
N ASN A 102 -5.37 8.22 2.35
CA ASN A 102 -4.15 7.67 1.76
C ASN A 102 -4.39 6.39 0.93
N PRO A 103 -5.26 6.41 -0.09
CA PRO A 103 -5.74 5.21 -0.78
C PRO A 103 -4.64 4.42 -1.50
N GLU A 104 -3.72 5.09 -2.22
CA GLU A 104 -2.67 4.39 -2.98
C GLU A 104 -1.55 3.89 -2.10
N THR A 105 -1.23 4.65 -1.06
CA THR A 105 -0.35 4.17 0.00
C THR A 105 -0.86 2.84 0.58
N ILE A 106 -2.16 2.74 0.88
CA ILE A 106 -2.77 1.50 1.39
C ILE A 106 -2.75 0.39 0.34
N ARG A 107 -3.10 0.67 -0.91
CA ARG A 107 -3.06 -0.33 -2.00
C ARG A 107 -1.66 -0.92 -2.17
N LEU A 108 -0.64 -0.08 -2.18
CA LEU A 108 0.76 -0.51 -2.29
C LEU A 108 1.15 -1.40 -1.12
N TRP A 109 0.65 -1.13 0.09
CA TRP A 109 0.95 -1.94 1.27
C TRP A 109 0.24 -3.28 1.27
N VAL A 110 -1.05 -3.29 0.96
CA VAL A 110 -1.84 -4.53 0.84
C VAL A 110 -1.22 -5.43 -0.21
N ARG A 111 -0.81 -4.87 -1.36
CA ARG A 111 -0.09 -5.61 -2.42
C ARG A 111 1.30 -6.09 -2.00
N ALA A 112 1.98 -5.40 -1.09
CA ALA A 112 3.31 -5.79 -0.61
C ALA A 112 3.30 -7.01 0.32
N HIS A 113 2.14 -7.38 0.88
CA HIS A 113 1.99 -8.50 1.81
C HIS A 113 1.18 -9.63 1.18
N LYS A 114 1.78 -10.82 1.15
CA LYS A 114 1.08 -12.04 0.73
C LYS A 114 0.02 -12.38 1.77
N PRO A 115 -1.24 -12.63 1.37
CA PRO A 115 -2.28 -13.03 2.31
C PRO A 115 -2.05 -14.47 2.78
N ARG A 116 -2.27 -14.74 4.06
CA ARG A 116 -2.53 -16.08 4.58
C ARG A 116 -3.98 -16.44 4.25
N ILE A 117 -4.20 -17.60 3.65
CA ILE A 117 -5.54 -18.03 3.26
C ILE A 117 -6.15 -18.73 4.46
N ILE A 118 -7.31 -18.26 4.89
CA ILE A 118 -8.15 -18.90 5.91
C ILE A 118 -9.22 -19.67 5.15
N ASP A 119 -9.16 -20.99 5.25
CA ASP A 119 -10.11 -21.86 4.57
C ASP A 119 -11.51 -21.64 5.13
N HIS A 120 -12.51 -21.80 4.27
CA HIS A 120 -13.89 -21.74 4.69
C HIS A 120 -14.37 -23.15 5.01
N VAL A 121 -14.98 -23.32 6.20
CA VAL A 121 -15.31 -24.63 6.77
C VAL A 121 -16.82 -24.87 6.92
N HIS A 122 -17.64 -23.90 6.54
CA HIS A 122 -19.09 -24.06 6.67
C HIS A 122 -19.68 -24.64 5.38
N GLU A 123 -20.65 -25.54 5.51
CA GLU A 123 -21.39 -26.20 4.42
C GLU A 123 -22.10 -25.22 3.46
N ASN A 124 -22.11 -23.94 3.82
CA ASN A 124 -22.64 -22.86 3.02
C ASN A 124 -21.74 -22.49 1.82
N VAL A 125 -20.60 -23.13 1.59
CA VAL A 125 -19.80 -22.81 0.38
C VAL A 125 -20.35 -23.52 -0.84
N ASP A 126 -20.86 -24.74 -0.69
CA ASP A 126 -21.08 -25.67 -1.81
C ASP A 126 -22.44 -25.49 -2.52
N GLY A 127 -23.23 -24.47 -2.16
CA GLY A 127 -24.54 -24.25 -2.78
C GLY A 127 -24.48 -23.58 -4.17
N HIS A 128 -25.41 -23.92 -5.05
CA HIS A 128 -25.38 -23.61 -6.49
C HIS A 128 -25.67 -22.16 -6.93
N ASP A 129 -25.97 -21.20 -6.04
CA ASP A 129 -26.35 -19.83 -6.44
C ASP A 129 -25.87 -18.76 -5.44
N ARG A 130 -24.55 -18.65 -5.26
CA ARG A 130 -23.96 -17.83 -4.20
C ARG A 130 -23.10 -16.68 -4.74
N ARG A 131 -23.44 -15.46 -4.32
CA ARG A 131 -22.66 -14.24 -4.57
C ARG A 131 -21.48 -14.17 -3.57
N VAL A 132 -20.46 -14.97 -3.84
CA VAL A 132 -19.24 -15.07 -3.01
C VAL A 132 -18.64 -13.69 -2.74
N GLN A 133 -18.30 -13.43 -1.48
CA GLN A 133 -17.62 -12.21 -1.04
C GLN A 133 -16.18 -12.56 -0.65
N ASN A 134 -15.21 -11.78 -1.11
CA ASN A 134 -13.84 -11.90 -0.62
C ASN A 134 -13.65 -10.94 0.56
N LEU A 135 -13.27 -11.49 1.71
CA LEU A 135 -12.94 -10.71 2.89
C LEU A 135 -11.44 -10.80 3.17
N GLU A 136 -10.79 -9.65 3.19
CA GLU A 136 -9.41 -9.52 3.64
C GLU A 136 -9.36 -8.89 5.02
N ILE A 137 -8.63 -9.49 5.94
CA ILE A 137 -8.39 -8.95 7.27
C ILE A 137 -6.94 -8.51 7.35
N VAL A 138 -6.74 -7.24 7.67
CA VAL A 138 -5.46 -6.58 7.79
C VAL A 138 -5.26 -6.22 9.25
N HIS A 139 -4.49 -7.03 9.97
CA HIS A 139 -4.12 -6.77 11.35
C HIS A 139 -2.90 -5.85 11.39
N VAL A 140 -3.04 -4.67 12.00
CA VAL A 140 -1.99 -3.64 12.10
C VAL A 140 -1.60 -3.44 13.55
N TYR A 141 -0.31 -3.56 13.86
CA TYR A 141 0.22 -3.36 15.22
C TYR A 141 1.55 -2.60 15.22
N ARG A 142 1.90 -1.99 16.35
CA ARG A 142 3.18 -1.29 16.50
C ARG A 142 4.33 -2.28 16.61
N ARG A 143 5.46 -1.92 16.03
CA ARG A 143 6.70 -2.69 16.21
C ARG A 143 7.26 -2.44 17.62
N LYS A 144 7.40 -3.51 18.42
CA LYS A 144 7.89 -3.47 19.82
C LYS A 144 9.24 -2.77 19.98
N THR A 145 10.14 -2.94 19.01
CA THR A 145 11.46 -2.30 18.99
C THR A 145 11.52 -1.19 17.94
N HIS A 146 10.61 -0.22 18.00
CA HIS A 146 10.77 1.00 17.24
C HIS A 146 11.84 1.87 17.93
N LYS A 147 13.13 1.54 17.70
CA LYS A 147 14.20 2.50 17.97
C LYS A 147 13.90 3.70 17.09
N ARG A 148 13.34 4.75 17.69
CA ARG A 148 13.02 6.00 17.03
C ARG A 148 14.30 6.41 16.30
N HIS A 149 14.31 6.28 14.97
CA HIS A 149 15.38 6.88 14.22
C HIS A 149 15.15 8.38 14.38
N ARG A 150 15.82 8.96 15.39
CA ARG A 150 16.12 10.38 15.43
C ARG A 150 16.54 10.69 14.00
N SER A 151 15.77 11.56 13.35
CA SER A 151 16.11 12.15 12.07
C SER A 151 17.54 12.67 12.21
N SER A 152 18.50 11.82 11.88
CA SER A 152 19.88 12.19 11.73
C SER A 152 19.85 13.25 10.63
N SER A 153 20.37 14.43 10.95
CA SER A 153 20.43 15.61 10.08
C SER A 153 21.15 15.34 8.75
N TYR A 154 21.84 14.20 8.63
CA TYR A 154 22.57 13.80 7.44
C TYR A 154 21.64 13.12 6.42
N TRP A 155 21.16 13.93 5.46
CA TRP A 155 20.44 13.51 4.25
C TRP A 155 21.11 12.31 3.53
N LEU A 156 22.43 12.18 3.61
CA LEU A 156 23.23 11.07 3.06
C LEU A 156 22.83 9.70 3.61
N ARG A 157 22.47 9.58 4.91
CA ARG A 157 22.01 8.30 5.48
C ARG A 157 20.64 7.86 4.94
N ARG A 158 19.88 8.74 4.29
CA ARG A 158 18.60 8.40 3.66
C ARG A 158 18.75 7.95 2.21
N ILE A 159 19.90 8.24 1.60
CA ILE A 159 20.28 7.75 0.26
C ILE A 159 20.73 6.28 0.36
N PHE A 160 21.35 5.88 1.47
CA PHE A 160 21.63 4.47 1.77
C PHE A 160 20.38 3.81 2.37
N LEU A 161 19.70 3.02 1.55
CA LEU A 161 18.41 2.43 1.88
C LEU A 161 18.56 1.38 3.01
N GLN A 162 17.59 1.31 3.92
CA GLN A 162 17.73 0.48 5.14
C GLN A 162 17.62 -1.02 4.89
N SER A 163 17.18 -1.43 3.70
CA SER A 163 17.02 -2.84 3.33
C SER A 163 18.27 -3.34 2.60
N PRO A 164 18.84 -4.50 2.98
CA PRO A 164 20.03 -5.05 2.31
C PRO A 164 19.81 -5.25 0.81
N TRP A 165 18.59 -5.63 0.41
CA TRP A 165 18.21 -5.76 -0.99
C TRP A 165 18.23 -4.44 -1.74
N MET A 166 17.82 -3.36 -1.08
CA MET A 166 17.72 -2.04 -1.68
C MET A 166 19.10 -1.35 -1.74
N ASN A 167 19.98 -1.68 -0.79
CA ASN A 167 21.41 -1.39 -0.90
C ASN A 167 22.07 -2.14 -2.06
N PHE A 168 21.79 -3.43 -2.22
CA PHE A 168 22.27 -4.20 -3.38
C PHE A 168 21.85 -3.53 -4.69
N ALA A 169 20.56 -3.22 -4.85
CA ALA A 169 20.05 -2.53 -6.04
C ALA A 169 20.74 -1.17 -6.26
N ASN A 170 21.04 -0.43 -5.18
CA ASN A 170 21.75 0.84 -5.27
C ASN A 170 23.20 0.67 -5.74
N TYR A 171 23.97 -0.22 -5.12
CA TYR A 171 25.36 -0.51 -5.53
C TYR A 171 25.42 -1.09 -6.95
N PHE A 172 24.50 -1.99 -7.29
CA PHE A 172 24.42 -2.57 -8.62
C PHE A 172 24.12 -1.52 -9.70
N GLY A 173 23.18 -0.61 -9.45
CA GLY A 173 22.91 0.48 -10.38
C GLY A 173 24.09 1.45 -10.55
N TRP A 174 24.79 1.81 -9.46
CA TRP A 174 25.98 2.67 -9.54
C TRP A 174 27.14 2.00 -10.26
N THR A 175 27.37 0.70 -10.05
CA THR A 175 28.44 -0.05 -10.73
C THR A 175 28.19 -0.14 -12.23
N ILE A 176 26.95 -0.44 -12.65
CA ILE A 176 26.59 -0.44 -14.08
C ILE A 176 26.67 0.98 -14.66
N LEU A 177 26.22 2.01 -13.95
CA LEU A 177 26.36 3.40 -14.42
C LEU A 177 27.82 3.77 -14.66
N PHE A 178 28.70 3.44 -13.70
CA PHE A 178 30.12 3.72 -13.81
C PHE A 178 30.76 2.96 -14.98
N ALA A 179 30.44 1.68 -15.14
CA ALA A 179 30.89 0.88 -16.27
C ALA A 179 30.43 1.49 -17.61
N MET A 180 29.17 1.91 -17.71
CA MET A 180 28.62 2.58 -18.89
C MET A 180 29.31 3.90 -19.19
N ILE A 181 29.60 4.73 -18.18
CA ILE A 181 30.34 5.99 -18.34
C ILE A 181 31.76 5.72 -18.88
N VAL A 182 32.47 4.75 -18.31
CA VAL A 182 33.82 4.36 -18.76
C VAL A 182 33.76 3.85 -20.19
N MET A 183 32.80 2.99 -20.52
CA MET A 183 32.60 2.49 -21.88
C MET A 183 32.27 3.60 -22.86
N SER A 184 31.45 4.59 -22.48
CA SER A 184 31.15 5.74 -23.34
C SER A 184 32.37 6.61 -23.61
N ILE A 185 33.29 6.76 -22.64
CA ILE A 185 34.56 7.47 -22.84
C ILE A 185 35.46 6.69 -23.81
N ILE A 186 35.59 5.38 -23.61
CA ILE A 186 36.43 4.51 -24.45
C ILE A 186 35.92 4.51 -25.91
N LEU A 187 34.61 4.43 -26.09
CA LEU A 187 33.96 4.38 -27.40
C LEU A 187 33.68 5.75 -28.02
N GLN A 188 34.11 6.83 -27.36
CA GLN A 188 33.93 8.23 -27.82
C GLN A 188 32.46 8.62 -28.08
N THR A 189 31.51 8.01 -27.36
CA THR A 189 30.07 8.28 -27.47
C THR A 189 29.65 9.41 -26.53
N TYR A 190 30.02 10.65 -26.89
CA TYR A 190 29.89 11.84 -26.03
C TYR A 190 28.44 12.22 -25.69
N LEU A 191 27.47 12.00 -26.59
CA LEU A 191 26.05 12.29 -26.28
C LEU A 191 25.53 11.35 -25.21
N SER A 192 25.87 10.06 -25.30
CA SER A 192 25.52 9.08 -24.27
C SER A 192 26.21 9.37 -22.94
N LEU A 193 27.47 9.79 -22.97
CA LEU A 193 28.21 10.20 -21.78
C LEU A 193 27.50 11.35 -21.04
N ALA A 194 27.14 12.41 -21.77
CA ALA A 194 26.40 13.53 -21.20
C ALA A 194 25.06 13.08 -20.61
N PHE A 195 24.34 12.20 -21.31
CA PHE A 195 23.06 11.66 -20.84
C PHE A 195 23.21 10.85 -19.54
N LEU A 196 24.22 9.97 -19.47
CA LEU A 196 24.48 9.14 -18.28
C LEU A 196 24.86 9.98 -17.06
N ILE A 197 25.66 11.04 -17.23
CA ILE A 197 26.01 11.98 -16.14
C ILE A 197 24.78 12.78 -15.68
N LEU A 198 23.87 13.10 -16.60
CA LEU A 198 22.66 13.87 -16.31
C LEU A 198 21.68 13.12 -15.38
N MET A 199 21.71 11.78 -15.37
CA MET A 199 20.84 10.93 -14.56
C MET A 199 21.00 11.17 -13.04
N PRO A 200 22.18 11.00 -12.42
CA PRO A 200 22.37 11.25 -10.99
C PRO A 200 22.15 12.71 -10.60
N VAL A 201 22.48 13.66 -11.48
CA VAL A 201 22.22 15.09 -11.25
C VAL A 201 20.72 15.35 -11.16
N THR A 202 19.95 14.81 -12.11
CA THR A 202 18.49 14.91 -12.12
C THR A 202 17.88 14.24 -10.88
N GLY A 203 18.33 13.04 -10.53
CA GLY A 203 17.88 12.34 -9.33
C GLY A 203 18.12 13.11 -8.05
N SER A 204 19.27 13.77 -7.94
CA SER A 204 19.62 14.61 -6.79
C SER A 204 18.68 15.81 -6.65
N VAL A 205 18.34 16.46 -7.76
CA VAL A 205 17.39 17.59 -7.80
C VAL A 205 15.97 17.13 -7.44
N VAL A 206 15.51 16.01 -8.00
CA VAL A 206 14.20 15.42 -7.68
C VAL A 206 14.14 15.01 -6.20
N PHE A 207 15.17 14.36 -5.68
CA PHE A 207 15.27 13.99 -4.28
C PHE A 207 15.24 15.21 -3.37
N ALA A 208 15.99 16.25 -3.71
CA ALA A 208 15.97 17.50 -2.95
C ALA A 208 14.57 18.12 -2.94
N LEU A 209 13.86 18.16 -4.07
CA LEU A 209 12.49 18.70 -4.17
C LEU A 209 11.47 17.90 -3.36
N TYR A 210 11.47 16.57 -3.47
CA TYR A 210 10.35 15.74 -3.03
C TYR A 210 10.68 14.70 -1.94
N GLY A 211 11.94 14.27 -1.82
CA GLY A 211 12.37 13.18 -0.93
C GLY A 211 12.96 13.63 0.41
N THR A 212 13.16 14.93 0.62
CA THR A 212 13.80 15.45 1.84
C THR A 212 12.96 15.28 3.11
N ASN A 213 11.65 15.16 2.97
CA ASN A 213 10.70 15.08 4.07
C ASN A 213 9.86 13.81 3.95
N PRO A 214 10.35 12.65 4.44
CA PRO A 214 9.56 11.42 4.47
C PRO A 214 8.28 11.65 5.27
N ARG A 215 7.23 10.92 4.89
CA ARG A 215 5.96 11.00 5.58
C ARG A 215 5.95 10.13 6.83
N ARG A 216 5.14 10.51 7.80
CA ARG A 216 4.91 9.75 9.02
C ARG A 216 3.44 9.74 9.42
N LEU A 217 3.10 8.79 10.28
CA LEU A 217 1.82 8.78 10.98
C LEU A 217 1.72 10.03 11.87
N LEU A 218 0.50 10.53 12.04
CA LEU A 218 0.27 11.76 12.79
C LEU A 218 0.37 11.56 14.30
N VAL A 219 -0.07 10.40 14.80
CA VAL A 219 -0.20 10.11 16.23
C VAL A 219 0.77 9.00 16.62
N ASP A 220 1.82 9.40 17.34
CA ASP A 220 2.85 8.50 17.86
C ASP A 220 2.43 7.85 19.19
N VAL A 221 1.48 8.44 19.91
CA VAL A 221 1.06 7.98 21.23
C VAL A 221 0.16 6.75 21.09
N PRO A 222 0.48 5.62 21.75
CA PRO A 222 -0.36 4.43 21.68
C PRO A 222 -1.72 4.69 22.32
N GLY A 223 -2.78 4.28 21.64
CA GLY A 223 -4.12 4.21 22.18
C GLY A 223 -4.36 2.93 22.96
N ASN A 224 -5.41 2.95 23.79
CA ASN A 224 -5.76 1.82 24.66
C ASN A 224 -6.75 0.83 24.01
N PHE A 225 -7.32 1.19 22.87
CA PHE A 225 -8.42 0.46 22.25
C PHE A 225 -8.06 0.01 20.84
N ASN A 226 -8.49 -1.20 20.48
CA ASN A 226 -8.53 -1.64 19.11
C ASN A 226 -9.78 -1.11 18.41
N ARG A 227 -9.69 -0.95 17.10
CA ARG A 227 -10.76 -0.45 16.24
C ARG A 227 -10.80 -1.27 14.96
N LEU A 228 -12.00 -1.37 14.39
CA LEU A 228 -12.23 -1.97 13.09
C LEU A 228 -12.73 -0.90 12.12
N ILE A 229 -12.09 -0.79 10.95
CA ILE A 229 -12.55 0.06 9.85
C ILE A 229 -12.62 -0.78 8.58
N LEU A 230 -13.79 -0.79 7.95
CA LEU A 230 -13.99 -1.46 6.67
C LEU A 230 -13.57 -0.52 5.55
N VAL A 231 -12.95 -1.10 4.53
CA VAL A 231 -12.44 -0.42 3.36
C VAL A 231 -12.93 -1.16 2.12
N ALA A 232 -13.53 -0.42 1.19
CA ALA A 232 -14.06 -0.94 -0.06
C ALA A 232 -13.90 0.10 -1.18
N GLU A 233 -13.91 -0.35 -2.44
CA GLU A 233 -13.95 0.59 -3.58
C GLU A 233 -15.31 1.29 -3.66
N HIS A 234 -16.38 0.54 -3.42
CA HIS A 234 -17.75 1.05 -3.35
C HIS A 234 -18.59 0.09 -2.52
N GLU A 235 -19.79 0.52 -2.13
CA GLU A 235 -20.67 -0.22 -1.21
C GLU A 235 -21.21 -1.53 -1.79
N ASN A 236 -21.11 -1.76 -3.09
CA ASN A 236 -21.61 -2.95 -3.77
C ASN A 236 -20.49 -3.89 -4.26
N THR A 237 -19.25 -3.66 -3.83
CA THR A 237 -18.12 -4.51 -4.22
C THR A 237 -18.25 -5.90 -3.60
N MET A 238 -17.57 -6.87 -4.19
CA MET A 238 -17.38 -8.20 -3.61
C MET A 238 -16.12 -8.29 -2.74
N ASP A 239 -15.18 -7.35 -2.92
CA ASP A 239 -13.87 -7.36 -2.29
C ASP A 239 -13.83 -6.35 -1.15
N TRP A 240 -13.85 -6.86 0.07
CA TRP A 240 -13.86 -6.06 1.30
C TRP A 240 -12.56 -6.22 2.06
N ILE A 241 -12.01 -5.12 2.55
CA ILE A 241 -10.80 -5.11 3.37
C ILE A 241 -11.15 -4.56 4.75
N VAL A 242 -10.86 -5.31 5.80
CA VAL A 242 -11.06 -4.92 7.19
C VAL A 242 -9.72 -4.59 7.80
N PHE A 243 -9.53 -3.36 8.24
CA PHE A 243 -8.37 -2.95 9.03
C PHE A 243 -8.70 -3.10 10.52
N TYR A 244 -7.91 -3.93 11.19
CA TYR A 244 -8.03 -4.26 12.61
C TYR A 244 -6.76 -3.91 13.37
N GLY A 245 -6.87 -3.34 14.56
CA GLY A 245 -5.73 -2.95 15.39
C GLY A 245 -5.92 -1.64 16.14
N GLU A 246 -4.82 -1.06 16.62
CA GLU A 246 -4.87 0.08 17.52
C GLU A 246 -5.54 1.31 16.88
N ASN A 247 -6.48 1.93 17.61
CA ASN A 247 -7.31 3.03 17.11
C ASN A 247 -6.50 4.23 16.56
N THR A 248 -5.38 4.61 17.19
CA THR A 248 -4.60 5.78 16.76
C THR A 248 -3.83 5.50 15.47
N ILE A 249 -3.37 4.26 15.27
CA ILE A 249 -2.65 3.84 14.07
C ILE A 249 -3.63 3.82 12.90
N ILE A 250 -4.75 3.12 13.06
CA ILE A 250 -5.75 2.97 12.00
C ILE A 250 -6.30 4.35 11.61
N ASN A 251 -6.62 5.20 12.58
CA ASN A 251 -7.12 6.54 12.29
C ASN A 251 -6.06 7.42 11.62
N SER A 252 -4.80 7.32 12.04
CA SER A 252 -3.69 8.06 11.40
C SER A 252 -3.37 7.55 10.00
N LEU A 253 -3.68 6.29 9.72
CA LEU A 253 -3.45 5.64 8.44
C LEU A 253 -4.57 5.91 7.45
N LEU A 254 -5.82 5.69 7.86
CA LEU A 254 -6.97 5.69 6.96
C LEU A 254 -7.64 7.07 6.88
N ASN A 255 -7.82 7.73 8.03
CA ASN A 255 -8.66 8.93 8.12
C ASN A 255 -7.86 10.24 8.03
N ARG A 256 -6.57 10.21 8.35
CA ARG A 256 -5.74 11.43 8.37
C ARG A 256 -4.67 11.40 7.28
N PRO A 257 -4.40 12.53 6.61
CA PRO A 257 -3.32 12.61 5.65
C PRO A 257 -1.97 12.49 6.36
N LEU A 258 -1.02 11.81 5.73
CA LEU A 258 0.32 11.64 6.28
C LEU A 258 1.09 12.97 6.28
N LYS A 259 1.71 13.33 7.41
CA LYS A 259 2.45 14.60 7.52
C LYS A 259 3.92 14.45 7.14
N PRO A 260 4.52 15.47 6.51
CA PRO A 260 5.97 15.52 6.32
C PRO A 260 6.69 15.65 7.68
N GLN A 261 7.84 15.01 7.83
CA GLN A 261 8.59 15.01 9.09
C GLN A 261 9.40 16.30 9.35
N GLY A 262 9.74 17.06 8.31
CA GLY A 262 10.60 18.25 8.41
C GLY A 262 9.90 19.58 8.17
N PRO A 263 10.61 20.71 8.37
CA PRO A 263 10.07 22.03 8.11
C PRO A 263 9.65 22.17 6.64
N THR A 264 8.59 22.94 6.40
CA THR A 264 8.19 23.35 5.06
C THR A 264 9.34 24.14 4.44
N ARG A 265 9.77 23.70 3.25
CA ARG A 265 10.90 24.32 2.55
C ARG A 265 10.55 25.77 2.18
N GLN A 266 11.55 26.65 2.23
CA GLN A 266 11.41 28.04 1.78
C GLN A 266 11.03 28.08 0.28
N THR A 267 10.01 28.86 -0.05
CA THR A 267 9.41 28.93 -1.39
C THR A 267 10.42 29.29 -2.49
N SER A 268 11.39 30.16 -2.19
CA SER A 268 12.42 30.61 -3.15
C SER A 268 13.35 29.48 -3.60
N GLN A 269 13.83 28.65 -2.66
CA GLN A 269 14.70 27.51 -2.99
C GLN A 269 13.99 26.48 -3.87
N ALA A 270 12.69 26.26 -3.63
CA ALA A 270 11.90 25.33 -4.42
C ALA A 270 11.73 25.81 -5.87
N VAL A 271 11.58 27.12 -6.10
CA VAL A 271 11.47 27.70 -7.45
C VAL A 271 12.77 27.54 -8.22
N VAL A 272 13.92 27.87 -7.61
CA VAL A 272 15.24 27.70 -8.25
C VAL A 272 15.46 26.24 -8.64
N LEU A 273 15.18 25.32 -7.72
CA LEU A 273 15.40 23.90 -7.94
C LEU A 273 14.44 23.32 -9.00
N ARG A 274 13.22 23.86 -9.13
CA ARG A 274 12.32 23.55 -10.25
C ARG A 274 12.83 24.07 -11.58
N MET A 275 13.41 25.27 -11.63
CA MET A 275 14.02 25.79 -12.87
C MET A 275 15.21 24.94 -13.30
N VAL A 276 16.08 24.56 -12.35
CA VAL A 276 17.16 23.60 -12.61
C VAL A 276 16.57 22.29 -13.15
N LEU A 277 15.53 21.75 -12.51
CA LEU A 277 14.88 20.53 -12.99
C LEU A 277 14.33 20.68 -14.44
N ARG A 278 13.76 21.84 -14.80
CA ARG A 278 13.31 22.11 -16.18
C ARG A 278 14.45 21.99 -17.17
N VAL A 279 15.60 22.62 -16.88
CA VAL A 279 16.78 22.57 -17.74
C VAL A 279 17.32 21.15 -17.85
N LEU A 280 17.39 20.41 -16.74
CA LEU A 280 17.87 19.02 -16.76
C LEU A 280 16.94 18.11 -17.56
N ILE A 281 15.62 18.25 -17.41
CA ILE A 281 14.64 17.50 -18.20
C ILE A 281 14.84 17.82 -19.68
N LEU A 282 14.80 19.10 -20.07
CA LEU A 282 14.98 19.51 -21.47
C LEU A 282 16.33 19.01 -22.03
N GLY A 283 17.38 18.99 -21.22
CA GLY A 283 18.67 18.41 -21.57
C GLY A 283 18.60 16.91 -21.87
N GLN A 284 17.88 16.13 -21.06
CA GLN A 284 17.69 14.68 -21.33
C GLN A 284 17.00 14.47 -22.68
N TRP A 285 15.98 15.27 -22.98
CA TRP A 285 15.24 15.22 -24.25
C TRP A 285 16.11 15.60 -25.43
N ALA A 286 16.83 16.72 -25.34
CA ALA A 286 17.73 17.18 -26.40
C ALA A 286 18.82 16.14 -26.70
N LEU A 287 19.39 15.50 -25.68
CA LEU A 287 20.40 14.46 -25.85
C LEU A 287 19.83 13.19 -26.49
N ALA A 288 18.63 12.76 -26.09
CA ALA A 288 17.97 11.60 -26.69
C ALA A 288 17.58 11.84 -28.16
N ILE A 289 17.04 13.02 -28.48
CA ILE A 289 16.73 13.43 -29.86
C ILE A 289 18.02 13.55 -30.68
N GLY A 290 19.07 14.15 -30.12
CA GLY A 290 20.37 14.25 -30.77
C GLY A 290 20.97 12.89 -31.08
N ALA A 291 20.94 11.96 -30.13
CA ALA A 291 21.43 10.60 -30.33
C ALA A 291 20.61 9.84 -31.39
N ALA A 292 19.29 10.01 -31.42
CA ALA A 292 18.43 9.46 -32.45
C ALA A 292 18.74 10.07 -33.84
N ALA A 293 19.04 11.37 -33.92
CA ALA A 293 19.35 12.03 -35.18
C ALA A 293 20.70 11.59 -35.77
N VAL A 294 21.71 11.35 -34.92
CA VAL A 294 23.04 10.87 -35.35
C VAL A 294 23.01 9.39 -35.75
N LYS A 295 22.01 8.63 -35.31
CA LYS A 295 21.79 7.22 -35.66
C LYS A 295 23.01 6.32 -35.42
N ASP A 296 23.73 6.59 -34.33
CA ASP A 296 24.96 5.91 -33.97
C ASP A 296 24.83 5.12 -32.65
N TRP A 297 25.97 4.67 -32.12
CA TRP A 297 26.02 3.93 -30.87
C TRP A 297 25.50 4.70 -29.66
N ASN A 298 25.47 6.04 -29.66
CA ASN A 298 24.92 6.81 -28.54
C ASN A 298 23.47 6.43 -28.25
N ALA A 299 22.67 6.19 -29.28
CA ALA A 299 21.27 5.81 -29.16
C ALA A 299 21.11 4.48 -28.41
N TYR A 300 21.96 3.50 -28.69
CA TYR A 300 21.94 2.20 -28.02
C TYR A 300 22.31 2.30 -26.54
N PHE A 301 23.35 3.09 -26.21
CA PHE A 301 23.75 3.31 -24.81
C PHE A 301 22.63 3.99 -24.00
N ILE A 302 22.00 5.02 -24.56
CA ILE A 302 20.87 5.72 -23.93
C ILE A 302 19.68 4.78 -23.75
N THR A 303 19.30 4.04 -24.80
CA THR A 303 18.17 3.11 -24.77
C THR A 303 18.39 2.00 -23.76
N PHE A 304 19.59 1.40 -23.74
CA PHE A 304 19.95 0.38 -22.77
C PHE A 304 19.83 0.90 -21.34
N TRP A 305 20.31 2.13 -21.06
CA TRP A 305 20.20 2.71 -19.73
C TRP A 305 18.74 2.93 -19.31
N ILE A 306 17.89 3.43 -20.22
CA ILE A 306 16.46 3.59 -19.97
C ILE A 306 15.81 2.24 -19.70
N ALA A 307 16.06 1.23 -20.55
CA ALA A 307 15.54 -0.13 -20.39
C ALA A 307 16.00 -0.76 -19.06
N PHE A 308 17.26 -0.57 -18.68
CA PHE A 308 17.78 -0.98 -17.39
C PHE A 308 17.05 -0.30 -16.22
N CYS A 309 16.81 1.01 -16.30
CA CYS A 309 16.05 1.74 -15.29
C CYS A 309 14.61 1.22 -15.13
N ILE A 310 13.95 0.89 -16.24
CA ILE A 310 12.60 0.31 -16.28
C ILE A 310 12.61 -1.08 -15.64
N PHE A 311 13.52 -1.95 -16.08
CA PHE A 311 13.68 -3.30 -15.53
C PHE A 311 13.91 -3.28 -14.02
N MET A 312 14.82 -2.41 -13.57
CA MET A 312 15.11 -2.26 -12.14
C MET A 312 13.89 -1.80 -11.35
N HIS A 313 13.07 -0.91 -11.90
CA HIS A 313 11.88 -0.42 -11.21
C HIS A 313 10.72 -1.42 -11.22
N ALA A 314 10.56 -2.20 -12.30
CA ALA A 314 9.51 -3.20 -12.42
C ALA A 314 9.79 -4.44 -11.54
N TYR A 315 11.04 -4.91 -11.49
CA TYR A 315 11.37 -6.22 -10.91
C TYR A 315 12.23 -6.15 -9.64
N VAL A 316 13.18 -5.22 -9.58
CA VAL A 316 14.18 -5.19 -8.48
C VAL A 316 13.75 -4.28 -7.34
N VAL A 317 13.21 -3.11 -7.64
CA VAL A 317 12.76 -2.11 -6.66
C VAL A 317 11.33 -1.65 -6.99
N PRO A 318 10.36 -2.58 -7.00
CA PRO A 318 8.96 -2.24 -7.23
C PRO A 318 8.41 -1.34 -6.10
N PRO A 319 7.49 -0.41 -6.39
CA PRO A 319 6.94 0.54 -5.41
C PRO A 319 6.40 -0.10 -4.13
N GLN A 320 5.82 -1.30 -4.23
CA GLN A 320 5.29 -2.09 -3.12
C GLN A 320 6.39 -2.38 -2.06
N ARG A 321 7.63 -2.64 -2.50
CA ARG A 321 8.76 -2.85 -1.58
C ARG A 321 9.14 -1.55 -0.85
N GLY A 322 9.17 -0.42 -1.57
CA GLY A 322 9.44 0.88 -0.95
C GLY A 322 8.41 1.23 0.11
N ALA A 323 7.14 0.93 -0.15
CA ALA A 323 6.04 1.15 0.78
C ALA A 323 6.15 0.27 2.04
N LYS A 324 6.56 -1.00 1.87
CA LYS A 324 6.84 -1.93 2.98
C LYS A 324 8.02 -1.47 3.84
N GLU A 325 9.06 -0.91 3.23
CA GLU A 325 10.21 -0.39 3.98
C GLU A 325 9.86 0.90 4.74
N TRP A 326 9.13 1.82 4.13
CA TRP A 326 8.56 2.99 4.83
C TRP A 326 7.75 2.59 6.07
N MET A 327 6.94 1.53 5.97
CA MET A 327 6.10 1.05 7.06
C MET A 327 6.94 0.65 8.28
N LYS A 328 8.06 -0.03 8.04
CA LYS A 328 8.99 -0.50 9.08
C LYS A 328 9.86 0.61 9.66
N SER A 329 10.25 1.57 8.82
CA SER A 329 11.32 2.55 9.10
C SER A 329 10.81 3.92 9.54
N CYS A 330 9.76 4.42 8.88
CA CYS A 330 9.18 5.75 9.11
C CYS A 330 7.90 5.69 9.94
N ALA A 331 7.04 4.69 9.69
CA ALA A 331 5.76 4.56 10.40
C ALA A 331 5.84 3.71 11.67
N GLY A 332 6.80 2.78 11.74
CA GLY A 332 7.00 1.92 12.90
C GLY A 332 5.89 0.91 13.15
N ILE A 333 5.19 0.51 12.09
CA ILE A 333 4.07 -0.44 12.16
C ILE A 333 4.43 -1.74 11.45
N GLN A 334 3.74 -2.80 11.83
CA GLN A 334 3.78 -4.10 11.17
C GLN A 334 2.36 -4.52 10.83
N MET A 335 2.24 -5.33 9.79
CA MET A 335 0.97 -5.73 9.22
C MET A 335 0.99 -7.23 8.93
N GLU A 336 -0.12 -7.88 9.21
CA GLU A 336 -0.42 -9.23 8.78
C GLU A 336 -1.72 -9.23 7.98
N ARG A 337 -1.75 -10.01 6.90
CA ARG A 337 -2.86 -10.07 5.97
C ARG A 337 -3.42 -11.48 5.92
N TYR A 338 -4.71 -11.56 6.10
CA TYR A 338 -5.50 -12.80 6.05
C TYR A 338 -6.57 -12.62 4.98
N ARG A 339 -6.87 -13.68 4.22
CA ARG A 339 -7.90 -13.64 3.17
C ARG A 339 -8.78 -14.86 3.32
N THR A 340 -10.09 -14.64 3.25
CA THR A 340 -11.09 -15.69 3.26
C THR A 340 -12.19 -15.38 2.24
N ARG A 341 -12.98 -16.39 1.88
CA ARG A 341 -14.13 -16.27 0.98
C ARG A 341 -15.37 -16.58 1.77
N LEU A 342 -16.39 -15.74 1.70
CA LEU A 342 -17.65 -15.91 2.41
C LEU A 342 -18.77 -16.17 1.40
N SER A 343 -19.76 -16.97 1.80
CA SER A 343 -20.78 -17.44 0.86
C SER A 343 -21.71 -16.33 0.37
N SER A 344 -21.95 -15.30 1.19
CA SER A 344 -22.90 -14.24 0.87
C SER A 344 -22.53 -12.91 1.53
N ARG A 345 -23.20 -11.85 1.07
CA ARG A 345 -23.13 -10.52 1.69
C ARG A 345 -23.68 -10.52 3.12
N ARG A 346 -24.67 -11.36 3.44
CA ARG A 346 -25.17 -11.50 4.82
C ARG A 346 -24.12 -12.12 5.72
N THR A 347 -23.44 -13.16 5.23
CA THR A 347 -22.31 -13.77 5.94
C THR A 347 -21.22 -12.75 6.21
N LEU A 348 -20.85 -11.95 5.20
CA LEU A 348 -19.87 -10.87 5.34
C LEU A 348 -20.24 -9.91 6.47
N LEU A 349 -21.48 -9.40 6.50
CA LEU A 349 -21.91 -8.49 7.55
C LEU A 349 -21.87 -9.14 8.94
N ASN A 350 -22.38 -10.36 9.09
CA ASN A 350 -22.33 -11.08 10.37
C ASN A 350 -20.89 -11.36 10.83
N THR A 351 -20.01 -11.72 9.89
CA THR A 351 -18.58 -11.91 10.18
C THR A 351 -17.97 -10.63 10.73
N ILE A 352 -18.23 -9.49 10.09
CA ILE A 352 -17.67 -8.21 10.51
C ILE A 352 -18.27 -7.74 11.84
N ILE A 353 -19.58 -7.93 12.07
CA ILE A 353 -20.22 -7.66 13.37
C ILE A 353 -19.55 -8.47 14.48
N ALA A 354 -19.31 -9.76 14.24
CA ALA A 354 -18.67 -10.64 15.22
C ALA A 354 -17.17 -10.34 15.43
N LEU A 355 -16.48 -9.82 14.41
CA LEU A 355 -15.09 -9.37 14.50
C LEU A 355 -14.92 -7.99 15.14
N ASN A 356 -15.92 -7.11 15.03
CA ASN A 356 -15.80 -5.72 15.47
C ASN A 356 -15.71 -5.62 17.00
N PRO A 357 -14.61 -5.05 17.54
CA PRO A 357 -14.40 -4.95 18.99
C PRO A 357 -15.32 -3.91 19.64
N ASP A 358 -15.95 -3.04 18.86
CA ASP A 358 -16.87 -2.01 19.32
C ASP A 358 -18.36 -2.40 19.17
N THR A 359 -18.66 -3.64 18.78
CA THR A 359 -20.05 -4.13 18.60
C THR A 359 -20.91 -4.00 19.86
N PHE A 360 -20.33 -4.29 21.03
CA PHE A 360 -20.99 -4.17 22.33
C PHE A 360 -20.45 -2.98 23.11
N SER A 361 -21.22 -2.38 24.00
CA SER A 361 -20.72 -1.35 24.95
C SER A 361 -19.85 -1.99 26.03
N LEU A 362 -18.88 -1.25 26.57
CA LEU A 362 -18.20 -1.66 27.81
C LEU A 362 -18.98 -1.09 29.00
N SER A 363 -19.33 -1.93 29.97
CA SER A 363 -19.92 -1.47 31.22
C SER A 363 -18.90 -0.61 32.00
N PRO A 364 -19.29 0.58 32.49
CA PRO A 364 -18.40 1.42 33.29
C PRO A 364 -18.06 0.70 34.61
N GLY A 365 -16.78 0.40 34.84
CA GLY A 365 -16.27 -0.21 36.07
C GLY A 365 -15.71 -1.63 35.90
N THR A 366 -16.47 -2.56 35.31
CA THR A 366 -16.06 -3.98 35.18
C THR A 366 -15.25 -4.28 33.91
N LYS A 367 -15.25 -3.36 32.93
CA LYS A 367 -14.70 -3.58 31.57
C LYS A 367 -15.23 -4.84 30.89
N GLN A 368 -16.42 -5.31 31.27
CA GLN A 368 -17.12 -6.38 30.58
C GLN A 368 -17.99 -5.80 29.46
N GLU A 369 -18.23 -6.61 28.43
CA GLU A 369 -19.13 -6.27 27.33
C GLU A 369 -20.57 -6.38 27.79
N ASP A 370 -21.33 -5.30 27.62
CA ASP A 370 -22.78 -5.31 27.74
C ASP A 370 -23.38 -5.90 26.47
N ARG A 371 -23.82 -7.16 26.57
CA ARG A 371 -24.37 -7.93 25.45
C ARG A 371 -25.90 -7.94 25.40
N THR A 372 -26.55 -7.06 26.16
CA THR A 372 -28.02 -6.91 26.15
C THR A 372 -28.51 -6.29 24.84
N LYS A 373 -27.71 -5.43 24.23
CA LYS A 373 -27.98 -4.79 22.94
C LYS A 373 -26.68 -4.49 22.20
N PHE A 374 -26.78 -4.29 20.89
CA PHE A 374 -25.68 -3.71 20.13
C PHE A 374 -25.46 -2.25 20.52
N HIS A 375 -24.22 -1.80 20.43
CA HIS A 375 -23.90 -0.39 20.59
C HIS A 375 -24.51 0.41 19.42
N ASP A 376 -25.31 1.43 19.74
CA ASP A 376 -26.17 2.14 18.78
C ASP A 376 -25.36 2.73 17.59
N ASP A 377 -24.15 3.23 17.84
CA ASP A 377 -23.29 3.75 16.78
C ASP A 377 -22.53 2.66 16.00
N ALA A 378 -22.30 1.49 16.61
CA ALA A 378 -21.46 0.46 16.03
C ALA A 378 -22.15 -0.31 14.90
N MET A 379 -23.46 -0.13 14.72
CA MET A 379 -24.25 -0.74 13.64
C MET A 379 -24.51 0.21 12.47
N LYS A 380 -24.25 1.52 12.62
CA LYS A 380 -24.54 2.55 11.61
C LYS A 380 -23.74 2.37 10.32
N TRP A 381 -22.56 1.74 10.36
CA TRP A 381 -21.78 1.44 9.16
C TRP A 381 -22.49 0.48 8.19
N ILE A 382 -23.50 -0.26 8.67
CA ILE A 382 -24.31 -1.19 7.87
C ILE A 382 -25.36 -0.44 7.06
N ASP A 383 -25.83 0.73 7.51
CA ASP A 383 -26.90 1.50 6.88
C ASP A 383 -26.73 1.71 5.37
N PRO A 384 -25.55 2.10 4.84
CA PRO A 384 -25.35 2.23 3.40
C PRO A 384 -25.43 0.89 2.62
N ILE A 385 -25.17 -0.23 3.29
CA ILE A 385 -25.12 -1.56 2.70
C ILE A 385 -26.50 -2.22 2.75
N LEU A 386 -27.17 -2.13 3.90
CA LEU A 386 -28.47 -2.71 4.17
C LEU A 386 -29.32 -1.67 4.91
N ILE A 387 -30.26 -1.10 4.16
CA ILE A 387 -31.14 -0.03 4.62
C ILE A 387 -31.94 -0.49 5.86
N PRO A 388 -32.16 0.39 6.86
CA PRO A 388 -33.06 0.13 7.98
C PRO A 388 -34.45 -0.35 7.51
N GLY A 389 -34.96 -1.41 8.13
CA GLY A 389 -36.28 -1.97 7.82
C GLY A 389 -36.63 -3.15 8.73
N PRO A 390 -37.88 -3.65 8.69
CA PRO A 390 -38.35 -4.70 9.62
C PRO A 390 -37.56 -5.99 9.48
N ASN A 391 -37.21 -6.39 8.25
CA ASN A 391 -36.36 -7.56 8.00
C ASN A 391 -34.95 -7.38 8.55
N ARG A 392 -34.38 -6.16 8.49
CA ARG A 392 -33.07 -5.86 9.08
C ARG A 392 -33.13 -5.90 10.61
N ALA A 393 -34.18 -5.37 11.22
CA ALA A 393 -34.36 -5.41 12.67
C ALA A 393 -34.45 -6.86 13.18
N ARG A 394 -35.28 -7.70 12.54
CA ARG A 394 -35.40 -9.13 12.83
C ARG A 394 -34.07 -9.87 12.66
N TRP A 395 -33.33 -9.57 11.59
CA TRP A 395 -31.99 -10.12 11.36
C TRP A 395 -30.99 -9.73 12.46
N LEU A 396 -30.97 -8.45 12.87
CA LEU A 396 -30.08 -7.98 13.96
C LEU A 396 -30.42 -8.65 15.29
N GLU A 397 -31.70 -8.79 15.62
CA GLU A 397 -32.14 -9.50 16.83
C GLU A 397 -31.67 -10.96 16.84
N ALA A 398 -31.84 -11.65 15.70
CA ALA A 398 -31.35 -13.01 15.54
C ALA A 398 -29.81 -13.10 15.67
N THR A 399 -29.07 -12.15 15.06
CA THR A 399 -27.61 -12.10 15.19
C THR A 399 -27.19 -11.88 16.64
N LEU A 400 -27.88 -11.00 17.38
CA LEU A 400 -27.60 -10.76 18.79
C LEU A 400 -27.82 -12.01 19.64
N LYS A 401 -28.97 -12.68 19.51
CA LYS A 401 -29.28 -13.93 20.21
C LYS A 401 -28.24 -15.01 19.91
N ALA A 402 -27.89 -15.21 18.63
CA ALA A 402 -26.89 -16.21 18.22
C ALA A 402 -25.48 -15.91 18.75
N MET A 403 -25.05 -14.64 18.74
CA MET A 403 -23.77 -14.24 19.31
C MET A 403 -23.71 -14.43 20.82
N ASN A 404 -24.84 -14.28 21.52
CA ASN A 404 -24.92 -14.52 22.96
C ASN A 404 -24.87 -16.01 23.30
N ASP A 405 -25.55 -16.85 22.53
CA ASP A 405 -25.46 -18.30 22.67
C ASP A 405 -24.03 -18.80 22.40
N ALA A 406 -23.39 -18.31 21.34
CA ALA A 406 -21.99 -18.64 21.03
C ALA A 406 -21.02 -18.26 22.16
N ALA A 407 -21.19 -17.09 22.78
CA ALA A 407 -20.31 -16.63 23.86
C ALA A 407 -20.46 -17.43 25.17
N ARG A 408 -21.62 -18.06 25.39
CA ARG A 408 -21.86 -18.90 26.58
C ARG A 408 -21.14 -20.25 26.50
N GLN A 409 -20.74 -20.70 25.31
CA GLN A 409 -20.13 -22.01 25.07
C GLN A 409 -18.58 -21.97 25.04
N SER A 410 -17.93 -21.34 26.03
CA SER A 410 -16.46 -21.13 26.11
C SER A 410 -15.60 -22.40 25.79
N PRO A 411 -14.32 -22.23 25.37
CA PRO A 411 -13.57 -23.14 24.50
C PRO A 411 -12.94 -24.38 25.18
N SER A 412 -13.34 -24.75 26.41
CA SER A 412 -12.67 -25.84 27.14
C SER A 412 -13.00 -27.24 26.62
N ASP A 413 -14.02 -27.39 25.76
CA ASP A 413 -14.66 -28.70 25.62
C ASP A 413 -14.45 -29.44 24.31
N ASN A 414 -13.98 -28.86 23.18
CA ASN A 414 -13.94 -29.65 21.93
C ASN A 414 -12.98 -29.16 20.84
N GLU A 415 -11.73 -29.62 20.83
CA GLU A 415 -10.82 -29.57 19.66
C GLU A 415 -11.41 -30.31 18.42
N GLU A 416 -12.41 -31.18 18.59
CA GLU A 416 -13.09 -31.87 17.50
C GLU A 416 -14.31 -31.12 16.92
N LYS A 417 -14.93 -30.19 17.64
CA LYS A 417 -16.12 -29.44 17.15
C LYS A 417 -15.75 -28.21 16.32
N GLU A 418 -14.55 -27.66 16.50
CA GLU A 418 -14.04 -26.57 15.64
C GLU A 418 -13.89 -27.00 14.16
N LYS A 419 -13.81 -28.30 13.88
CA LYS A 419 -13.72 -28.83 12.51
C LYS A 419 -15.04 -28.84 11.75
N LYS A 420 -16.20 -28.62 12.40
CA LYS A 420 -17.50 -28.51 11.73
C LYS A 420 -18.30 -27.33 12.29
N CYS A 421 -18.38 -26.26 11.52
CA CYS A 421 -19.28 -25.12 11.76
C CYS A 421 -20.76 -25.51 11.56
N GLY A 422 -21.27 -26.45 12.35
CA GLY A 422 -22.58 -27.12 12.15
C GLY A 422 -23.77 -26.47 12.86
N GLY A 423 -23.72 -25.19 13.24
CA GLY A 423 -24.84 -24.51 13.92
C GLY A 423 -25.19 -25.02 15.34
N ASP A 424 -24.48 -26.01 15.85
CA ASP A 424 -24.69 -26.62 17.18
C ASP A 424 -24.42 -25.67 18.36
N PHE A 425 -23.90 -24.47 18.08
CA PHE A 425 -23.60 -23.47 19.11
C PHE A 425 -24.79 -22.57 19.48
N VAL A 426 -25.94 -22.74 18.83
CA VAL A 426 -27.13 -21.92 19.07
C VAL A 426 -28.23 -22.73 19.75
N SER A 427 -29.04 -22.07 20.59
CA SER A 427 -30.17 -22.70 21.26
C SER A 427 -31.20 -23.28 20.28
N LYS A 428 -31.90 -24.34 20.71
CA LYS A 428 -33.01 -24.94 19.95
C LYS A 428 -34.12 -23.92 19.68
N GLU A 429 -34.38 -23.03 20.64
CA GLU A 429 -35.34 -21.93 20.53
C GLU A 429 -35.00 -21.00 19.36
N TRP A 430 -33.73 -20.57 19.24
CA TRP A 430 -33.29 -19.76 18.12
C TRP A 430 -33.49 -20.47 16.78
N ASN A 431 -33.13 -21.76 16.71
CA ASN A 431 -33.27 -22.52 15.48
C ASN A 431 -34.74 -22.62 15.09
N GLU A 432 -35.65 -22.96 16.00
CA GLU A 432 -37.09 -23.01 15.73
C GLU A 432 -37.67 -21.66 15.30
N GLU A 433 -37.25 -20.56 15.93
CA GLU A 433 -37.73 -19.20 15.65
C GLU A 433 -37.31 -18.70 14.25
N TYR A 434 -36.07 -18.97 13.83
CA TYR A 434 -35.48 -18.40 12.62
C TYR A 434 -35.23 -19.39 11.48
N LYS A 435 -35.53 -20.69 11.63
CA LYS A 435 -35.30 -21.72 10.58
C LYS A 435 -35.89 -21.37 9.21
N ARG A 436 -37.00 -20.62 9.18
CA ARG A 436 -37.70 -20.24 7.95
C ARG A 436 -37.11 -18.99 7.29
N ASP A 437 -36.26 -18.24 7.99
CA ASP A 437 -35.65 -17.03 7.47
C ASP A 437 -34.45 -17.37 6.59
N TYR A 438 -34.45 -16.90 5.33
CA TYR A 438 -33.40 -17.23 4.36
C TYR A 438 -31.99 -16.82 4.80
N TRP A 439 -31.88 -15.84 5.71
CA TRP A 439 -30.61 -15.31 6.18
C TRP A 439 -30.05 -16.00 7.43
N ALA A 440 -30.84 -16.84 8.10
CA ALA A 440 -30.43 -17.56 9.30
C ALA A 440 -29.11 -18.36 9.13
N PRO A 441 -28.93 -19.19 8.07
CA PRO A 441 -27.69 -19.93 7.90
C PRO A 441 -26.46 -19.04 7.71
N PHE A 442 -26.63 -17.83 7.17
CA PHE A 442 -25.54 -16.86 6.98
C PHE A 442 -25.14 -16.14 8.29
N ILE A 443 -25.99 -16.14 9.31
CA ILE A 443 -25.60 -15.70 10.66
C ILE A 443 -24.63 -16.70 11.27
N LEU A 444 -24.99 -17.98 11.22
CA LEU A 444 -24.20 -19.06 11.81
C LEU A 444 -22.81 -19.12 11.17
N GLU A 445 -22.78 -19.08 9.83
CA GLU A 445 -21.54 -19.02 9.07
C GLU A 445 -20.69 -17.80 9.44
N GLY A 446 -21.30 -16.62 9.54
CA GLY A 446 -20.53 -15.40 9.83
C GLY A 446 -19.90 -15.43 11.22
N ILE A 447 -20.62 -15.91 12.23
CA ILE A 447 -20.10 -16.06 13.60
C ILE A 447 -18.97 -17.10 13.64
N CYS A 448 -19.14 -18.24 12.98
CA CYS A 448 -18.09 -19.27 12.94
C CYS A 448 -16.83 -18.78 12.23
N MET A 449 -16.98 -18.14 11.07
CA MET A 449 -15.85 -17.57 10.34
C MET A 449 -15.14 -16.49 11.15
N ALA A 450 -15.87 -15.66 11.89
CA ALA A 450 -15.27 -14.65 12.77
C ALA A 450 -14.45 -15.27 13.91
N ALA A 451 -14.94 -16.36 14.53
CA ALA A 451 -14.21 -17.09 15.56
C ALA A 451 -12.88 -17.64 15.01
N ARG A 452 -12.95 -18.33 13.87
CA ARG A 452 -11.77 -18.87 13.18
C ARG A 452 -10.77 -17.79 12.78
N ILE A 453 -11.25 -16.66 12.25
CA ILE A 453 -10.38 -15.53 11.91
C ILE A 453 -9.69 -14.99 13.17
N LYS A 454 -10.39 -14.85 14.30
CA LYS A 454 -9.79 -14.38 15.56
C LYS A 454 -8.68 -15.31 16.03
N GLU A 455 -8.90 -16.62 15.94
CA GLU A 455 -7.95 -17.65 16.31
C GLU A 455 -6.72 -17.64 15.39
N GLU A 456 -6.91 -17.81 14.08
CA GLU A 456 -5.80 -17.92 13.12
C GLU A 456 -4.99 -16.62 13.00
N ALA A 457 -5.64 -15.46 13.13
CA ALA A 457 -4.98 -14.15 13.07
C ALA A 457 -4.55 -13.62 14.44
N ASN A 458 -4.80 -14.36 15.52
CA ASN A 458 -4.56 -13.97 16.91
C ASN A 458 -4.98 -12.52 17.18
N LEU A 459 -6.22 -12.18 16.81
CA LEU A 459 -6.70 -10.81 16.89
C LEU A 459 -6.90 -10.44 18.37
N PRO A 460 -6.22 -9.39 18.88
CA PRO A 460 -6.41 -8.98 20.26
C PRO A 460 -7.84 -8.50 20.47
N GLY A 461 -8.39 -8.64 21.68
CA GLY A 461 -9.74 -8.17 22.01
C GLY A 461 -9.90 -6.65 21.92
N ARG A 462 -10.94 -6.09 22.56
CA ARG A 462 -11.22 -4.65 22.50
C ARG A 462 -10.09 -3.77 23.04
N MET A 463 -9.38 -4.24 24.06
CA MET A 463 -8.28 -3.53 24.69
C MET A 463 -6.96 -3.93 24.06
N VAL A 464 -6.05 -2.98 23.89
CA VAL A 464 -4.66 -3.27 23.53
C VAL A 464 -4.00 -3.88 24.76
N GLU A 465 -3.53 -5.12 24.66
CA GLU A 465 -2.69 -5.71 25.70
C GLU A 465 -1.45 -4.84 25.87
N LYS A 466 -1.27 -4.25 27.06
CA LYS A 466 -0.05 -3.51 27.36
C LYS A 466 1.12 -4.48 27.22
N ALA A 467 2.05 -4.20 26.31
CA ALA A 467 3.35 -4.85 26.39
C ALA A 467 3.89 -4.67 27.82
N PRO A 468 4.49 -5.69 28.46
CA PRO A 468 5.11 -5.53 29.76
C PRO A 468 6.06 -4.33 29.67
N GLN A 469 5.82 -3.35 30.54
CA GLN A 469 6.67 -2.19 30.69
C GLN A 469 8.00 -2.65 31.27
N ASN A 470 8.87 -3.21 30.42
CA ASN A 470 10.28 -3.22 30.72
C ASN A 470 10.78 -1.81 30.45
N VAL A 471 10.58 -0.97 31.46
CA VAL A 471 11.24 0.32 31.62
C VAL A 471 12.75 0.06 31.56
N ILE A 472 13.41 0.66 30.58
CA ILE A 472 14.84 1.02 30.66
C ILE A 472 14.89 2.53 30.58
#